data_AF-A0A7X2HJ61-F1
#
_entry.id   AF-A0A7X2HJ61-F1
#
_cell.length_a   1.000
_cell.length_b   1.000
_cell.length_c   1.000
_cell.angle_alpha   90.00
_cell.angle_beta   90.00
_cell.angle_gamma   90.00
#
_symmetry.space_group_name_H-M   'P 1'
#
loop_
_entity.id
_entity.type
_entity.pdbx_description
1 polymer ?
#
loop_
_entity_poly.entity_id
_entity_poly.type
_entity_poly.pdbx_seq_one_letter_code
_entity_poly.pdbx_strand_id
1 'polypeptide(L)'
;MPYPLRIEYPALSTEQLKAIGDRYGHDPVVRRLVMEVQALRNLVFRVNQVAEAAGPGGRTDAFGIAVAALHRELAAETWFQEELAQRDAYRAALPKEPAPQDRRAMRRDRKW
;
A
#
# COMPACT_ATOMS: atom_id res chain seq x y z
N MET A 1 13.10 -1.48 -20.34
CA MET A 1 13.63 -0.12 -20.22
C MET A 1 13.11 0.44 -18.91
N PRO A 2 13.94 0.71 -17.89
CA PRO A 2 13.47 1.47 -16.74
C PRO A 2 13.03 2.86 -17.22
N TYR A 3 11.91 3.38 -16.69
CA TYR A 3 11.49 4.76 -16.97
C TYR A 3 12.63 5.72 -16.60
N PRO A 4 13.04 6.65 -17.49
CA PRO A 4 14.21 7.51 -17.29
C PRO A 4 14.11 8.41 -16.04
N LEU A 5 12.88 8.68 -15.56
CA LEU A 5 12.62 9.47 -14.35
C LEU A 5 13.25 8.88 -13.07
N ARG A 6 13.48 7.56 -13.01
CA ARG A 6 14.05 6.91 -11.82
C ARG A 6 15.54 7.15 -11.64
N ILE A 7 16.24 7.50 -12.72
CA ILE A 7 17.67 7.86 -12.66
C ILE A 7 17.82 9.25 -12.02
N GLU A 8 16.88 10.15 -12.29
CA GLU A 8 16.88 11.52 -11.77
C GLU A 8 16.27 11.62 -10.37
N TYR A 9 15.27 10.79 -10.06
CA TYR A 9 14.54 10.83 -8.79
C TYR A 9 14.42 9.43 -8.17
N PRO A 10 15.29 9.07 -7.21
CA PRO A 10 15.22 7.77 -6.55
C PRO A 10 13.95 7.64 -5.70
N ALA A 11 13.44 6.41 -5.58
CA ALA A 11 12.29 6.13 -4.73
C ALA A 11 12.61 6.45 -3.25
N LEU A 12 11.85 7.38 -2.67
CA LEU A 12 12.01 7.77 -1.27
C LEU A 12 11.30 6.78 -0.34
N SER A 13 11.99 6.31 0.69
CA SER A 13 11.36 5.54 1.78
C SER A 13 10.35 6.38 2.56
N THR A 14 9.52 5.72 3.35
CA THR A 14 8.58 6.38 4.26
C THR A 14 9.32 7.21 5.31
N GLU A 15 10.45 6.70 5.81
CA GLU A 15 11.32 7.41 6.75
C GLU A 15 11.98 8.64 6.14
N GLN A 16 12.46 8.55 4.90
CA GLN A 16 13.06 9.69 4.20
C GLN A 16 12.03 10.79 3.94
N LEU A 17 10.82 10.43 3.52
CA LEU A 17 9.74 11.40 3.32
C LEU A 17 9.34 12.06 4.64
N LYS A 18 9.29 11.29 5.74
CA LYS A 18 9.05 11.82 7.07
C LYS A 18 10.16 12.78 7.50
N ALA A 19 11.42 12.42 7.31
CA ALA A 19 12.55 13.28 7.66
C ALA A 19 12.55 14.60 6.89
N ILE A 20 12.12 14.60 5.61
CA ILE A 20 11.92 15.83 4.83
C ILE A 20 10.79 16.67 5.43
N GLY A 21 9.65 16.04 5.77
CA GLY A 21 8.54 16.71 6.42
C GLY A 21 8.92 17.31 7.78
N ASP A 22 9.70 16.60 8.59
CA ASP A 22 10.13 17.06 9.91
C ASP A 22 11.14 18.21 9.81
N ARG A 23 12.07 18.12 8.85
CA ARG A 23 13.14 19.14 8.66
C ARG A 23 12.63 20.43 8.02
N TYR A 24 11.69 20.33 7.09
CA TYR A 24 11.24 21.44 6.25
C TYR A 24 9.74 21.72 6.35
N GLY A 25 9.02 21.12 7.30
CA GLY A 25 7.56 21.23 7.42
C GLY A 25 7.03 22.63 7.73
N HIS A 26 7.92 23.55 8.13
CA HIS A 26 7.62 24.98 8.28
C HIS A 26 7.52 25.71 6.93
N ASP A 27 8.14 25.16 5.87
CA ASP A 27 8.00 25.68 4.51
C ASP A 27 6.65 25.21 3.91
N PRO A 28 5.76 26.15 3.53
CA PRO A 28 4.43 25.80 3.02
C PRO A 28 4.47 25.04 1.69
N VAL A 29 5.48 25.27 0.86
CA VAL A 29 5.66 24.58 -0.43
C VAL A 29 6.08 23.15 -0.17
N VAL A 30 7.10 22.93 0.68
CA VAL A 30 7.56 21.58 1.01
C VAL A 30 6.44 20.78 1.67
N ARG A 31 5.72 21.38 2.61
CA ARG A 31 4.56 20.76 3.25
C ARG A 31 3.49 20.33 2.24
N ARG A 32 3.16 21.20 1.27
CA ARG A 32 2.19 20.88 0.21
C ARG A 32 2.68 19.72 -0.67
N LEU A 33 3.95 19.73 -1.08
CA LEU A 33 4.53 18.66 -1.89
C LEU A 33 4.50 17.32 -1.15
N VAL A 34 4.82 17.29 0.15
CA VAL A 34 4.73 16.06 0.96
C VAL A 34 3.29 15.54 1.01
N MET A 35 2.29 16.41 1.16
CA MET A 35 0.88 16.01 1.12
C MET A 35 0.47 15.45 -0.26
N GLU A 36 0.92 16.09 -1.34
CA GLU A 36 0.64 15.64 -2.72
C GLU A 36 1.27 14.28 -3.00
N VAL A 37 2.50 14.04 -2.56
CA VAL A 37 3.15 12.72 -2.62
C VAL A 37 2.33 11.67 -1.88
N GLN A 38 1.84 11.96 -0.67
CA GLN A 38 0.99 11.04 0.08
C GLN A 38 -0.34 10.73 -0.65
N ALA A 39 -0.97 11.73 -1.27
CA ALA A 39 -2.18 11.55 -2.04
C ALA A 39 -1.95 10.63 -3.26
N LEU A 40 -0.83 10.82 -3.96
CA LEU A 40 -0.45 9.97 -5.10
C LEU A 40 -0.16 8.53 -4.67
N ARG A 41 0.54 8.33 -3.54
CA ARG A 41 0.75 6.99 -2.95
C ARG A 41 -0.58 6.27 -2.68
N ASN A 42 -1.56 6.99 -2.12
CA ASN A 42 -2.90 6.44 -1.88
C ASN A 42 -3.63 6.05 -3.19
N LEU A 43 -3.51 6.86 -4.24
CA LEU A 43 -4.07 6.55 -5.55
C LEU A 43 -3.45 5.25 -6.11
N VAL A 44 -2.12 5.15 -6.05
CA VAL A 44 -1.37 3.96 -6.50
C VAL A 44 -1.84 2.70 -5.77
N PHE A 45 -2.06 2.78 -4.45
CA PHE A 45 -2.64 1.67 -3.69
C PHE A 45 -4.02 1.24 -4.19
N ARG A 46 -4.89 2.18 -4.52
CA ARG A 46 -6.22 1.87 -5.07
C ARG A 46 -6.13 1.19 -6.43
N VAL A 47 -5.21 1.65 -7.29
CA VAL A 47 -4.97 1.00 -8.58
C VAL A 47 -4.49 -0.43 -8.38
N ASN A 48 -3.56 -0.67 -7.44
CA ASN A 48 -3.12 -2.03 -7.10
C ASN A 48 -4.26 -2.90 -6.57
N GLN A 49 -5.16 -2.34 -5.74
CA GLN A 49 -6.34 -3.08 -5.26
C GLN A 49 -7.29 -3.50 -6.39
N VAL A 50 -7.50 -2.64 -7.38
CA VAL A 50 -8.29 -2.97 -8.57
C VAL A 50 -7.62 -4.09 -9.36
N ALA A 51 -6.29 -4.04 -9.53
CA ALA A 51 -5.51 -5.09 -10.19
C ALA A 51 -5.65 -6.45 -9.49
N GLU A 52 -5.51 -6.48 -8.16
CA GLU A 52 -5.66 -7.69 -7.35
C GLU A 52 -7.09 -8.25 -7.40
N ALA A 53 -8.10 -7.38 -7.36
CA ALA A 53 -9.51 -7.78 -7.39
C ALA A 53 -9.93 -8.41 -8.74
N ALA A 54 -9.29 -8.02 -9.84
CA ALA A 54 -9.57 -8.57 -11.16
C ALA A 54 -9.10 -10.04 -11.32
N GLY A 55 -8.18 -10.51 -10.48
CA GLY A 55 -7.72 -11.89 -10.45
C GLY A 55 -6.87 -12.31 -11.67
N PRO A 56 -6.36 -13.56 -11.68
CA PRO A 56 -5.39 -14.03 -12.69
C PRO A 56 -5.98 -14.33 -14.08
N GLY A 57 -7.28 -14.13 -14.29
CA GLY A 57 -8.02 -14.55 -15.50
C GLY A 57 -7.77 -13.70 -16.75
N GLY A 58 -7.21 -12.49 -16.63
CA GLY A 58 -6.99 -11.55 -17.73
C GLY A 58 -5.58 -11.59 -18.34
N ARG A 59 -4.86 -12.71 -18.25
CA ARG A 59 -3.41 -12.74 -18.60
C ARG A 59 -3.08 -12.48 -20.08
N THR A 60 -4.06 -12.44 -20.98
CA THR A 60 -3.87 -12.26 -22.42
C THR A 60 -4.51 -11.00 -23.00
N ASP A 61 -5.18 -10.17 -22.19
CA ASP A 61 -5.77 -8.90 -22.65
C ASP A 61 -4.89 -7.69 -22.29
N ALA A 62 -5.20 -6.53 -22.89
CA ALA A 62 -4.48 -5.28 -22.64
C ALA A 62 -4.45 -4.90 -21.14
N PHE A 63 -5.44 -5.37 -20.36
CA PHE A 63 -5.51 -5.17 -18.93
C PHE A 63 -4.45 -6.00 -18.19
N GLY A 64 -4.27 -7.28 -18.53
CA GLY A 64 -3.21 -8.12 -17.98
C GLY A 64 -1.80 -7.57 -18.23
N ILE A 65 -1.57 -6.99 -19.42
CA ILE A 65 -0.30 -6.30 -19.74
C ILE A 65 -0.11 -5.07 -18.84
N ALA A 66 -1.15 -4.27 -18.64
CA ALA A 66 -1.11 -3.09 -17.78
C ALA A 66 -0.86 -3.46 -16.30
N VAL A 67 -1.52 -4.52 -15.79
CA VAL A 67 -1.29 -5.03 -14.44
C VAL A 67 0.14 -5.55 -14.27
N ALA A 68 0.66 -6.30 -15.24
CA ALA A 68 2.03 -6.80 -15.18
C ALA A 68 3.08 -5.68 -15.25
N ALA A 69 2.78 -4.58 -15.94
CA ALA A 69 3.62 -3.38 -15.94
C ALA A 69 3.55 -2.67 -14.58
N LEU A 70 2.33 -2.47 -14.05
CA LEU A 70 2.10 -1.88 -12.73
C LEU A 70 2.90 -2.62 -11.65
N HIS A 71 2.77 -3.94 -11.54
CA HIS A 71 3.47 -4.72 -10.51
C HIS A 71 5.00 -4.62 -10.63
N ARG A 72 5.54 -4.56 -11.86
CA ARG A 72 6.98 -4.33 -12.07
C ARG A 72 7.42 -2.96 -11.59
N GLU A 73 6.62 -1.93 -11.85
CA GLU A 73 6.92 -0.59 -11.36
C GLU A 73 6.86 -0.55 -9.82
N LEU A 74 5.79 -1.10 -9.21
CA LEU A 74 5.62 -1.12 -7.75
C LEU A 74 6.64 -1.99 -7.01
N ALA A 75 7.18 -3.03 -7.65
CA ALA A 75 8.26 -3.84 -7.08
C ALA A 75 9.55 -3.03 -6.83
N ALA A 76 9.75 -1.94 -7.58
CA ALA A 76 10.91 -1.06 -7.41
C ALA A 76 10.64 0.12 -6.45
N GLU A 77 9.42 0.29 -5.95
CA GLU A 77 9.04 1.37 -5.05
C GLU A 77 9.24 0.97 -3.58
N THR A 78 10.30 1.45 -2.94
CA THR A 78 10.65 1.09 -1.55
C THR A 78 9.52 1.39 -0.56
N TRP A 79 8.89 2.57 -0.67
CA TRP A 79 7.76 2.94 0.19
C TRP A 79 6.57 1.99 0.06
N PHE A 80 6.35 1.42 -1.13
CA PHE A 80 5.23 0.52 -1.38
C PHE A 80 5.47 -0.83 -0.69
N GLN A 81 6.70 -1.33 -0.73
CA GLN A 81 7.09 -2.56 -0.03
C GLN A 81 7.02 -2.39 1.49
N GLU A 82 7.47 -1.25 2.01
CA GLU A 82 7.37 -0.92 3.44
C GLU A 82 5.92 -0.92 3.93
N GLU A 83 5.02 -0.28 3.19
CA GLU A 83 3.60 -0.20 3.52
C GLU A 83 2.90 -1.56 3.39
N LEU A 84 3.24 -2.38 2.39
CA LEU A 84 2.73 -3.76 2.31
C LEU A 84 3.18 -4.57 3.53
N ALA A 85 4.45 -4.51 3.89
CA ALA A 85 4.99 -5.21 5.07
C ALA A 85 4.29 -4.76 6.36
N GLN A 86 4.04 -3.45 6.53
CA GLN A 86 3.29 -2.92 7.67
C GLN A 86 1.85 -3.43 7.72
N ARG A 87 1.16 -3.47 6.57
CA ARG A 87 -0.21 -3.97 6.48
C ARG A 87 -0.29 -5.46 6.77
N ASP A 88 0.67 -6.24 6.30
CA ASP A 88 0.72 -7.67 6.55
C ASP A 88 1.09 -7.96 8.01
N ALA A 89 2.02 -7.21 8.60
CA ALA A 89 2.30 -7.26 10.03
C ALA A 89 1.06 -6.90 10.87
N TYR A 90 0.32 -5.85 10.48
CA TYR A 90 -0.93 -5.47 11.13
C TYR A 90 -1.98 -6.58 11.03
N ARG A 91 -2.16 -7.16 9.84
CA ARG A 91 -3.08 -8.30 9.63
C ARG A 91 -2.69 -9.52 10.46
N ALA A 92 -1.40 -9.80 10.60
CA ALA A 92 -0.89 -10.91 11.41
C ALA A 92 -1.07 -10.65 12.92
N ALA A 93 -1.01 -9.39 13.34
CA ALA A 93 -1.22 -8.98 14.73
C ALA A 93 -2.70 -8.94 15.14
N LEU A 94 -3.63 -8.90 14.17
CA LEU A 94 -5.06 -8.95 14.47
C LEU A 94 -5.42 -10.30 15.12
N PRO A 95 -6.18 -10.30 16.23
CA PRO A 95 -6.66 -11.53 16.82
C PRO A 95 -7.48 -12.28 15.77
N LYS A 96 -7.22 -13.58 15.61
CA LYS A 96 -8.03 -14.44 14.74
C LYS A 96 -9.49 -14.27 15.16
N GLU A 97 -10.35 -13.92 14.21
CA GLU A 97 -11.77 -13.86 14.49
C GLU A 97 -12.19 -15.20 15.10
N PRO A 98 -12.85 -15.20 16.27
CA PRO A 98 -13.32 -16.44 16.88
C PRO A 98 -14.21 -17.14 15.87
N ALA A 99 -14.04 -18.45 15.71
CA ALA A 99 -14.81 -19.21 14.75
C ALA A 99 -16.32 -18.96 15.03
N PRO A 100 -17.19 -19.10 14.02
CA PRO A 100 -18.64 -18.96 14.23
C PRO A 100 -19.18 -19.80 15.41
N GLN A 101 -18.49 -20.90 15.70
CA GLN A 101 -18.73 -21.83 16.80
C GLN A 101 -18.40 -21.20 18.17
N ASP A 102 -17.22 -20.59 18.30
CA ASP A 102 -16.75 -19.90 19.50
C ASP A 102 -17.59 -18.65 19.79
N ARG A 103 -18.02 -17.94 18.73
CA ARG A 103 -18.96 -16.82 18.83
C ARG A 103 -20.31 -17.24 19.39
N ARG A 104 -20.80 -18.44 19.06
CA ARG A 104 -22.04 -19.00 19.59
C ARG A 104 -21.89 -19.44 21.04
N ALA A 105 -20.76 -20.05 21.41
CA ALA A 105 -20.44 -20.43 22.79
C ALA A 105 -20.35 -19.20 23.71
N MET A 106 -19.59 -18.18 23.31
CA MET A 106 -19.48 -16.91 24.06
C MET A 106 -20.82 -16.19 24.25
N ARG A 107 -21.75 -16.29 23.29
CA ARG A 107 -23.11 -15.73 23.42
C ARG A 107 -24.00 -16.52 24.39
N ARG A 108 -23.76 -17.83 24.55
CA ARG A 108 -24.46 -18.67 25.52
C ARG A 108 -23.97 -18.43 26.93
N ASP A 109 -22.66 -18.31 27.13
CA ASP A 109 -22.08 -18.06 28.46
C ASP A 109 -22.44 -16.68 29.02
N ARG A 110 -22.66 -15.68 28.15
CA ARG A 110 -23.06 -14.32 28.56
C ARG A 110 -24.54 -14.17 28.95
N LYS A 111 -25.33 -15.24 28.85
CA LYS A 111 -26.77 -15.27 29.12
C LYS A 111 -27.14 -15.92 30.47
N TRP A 112 -26.15 -16.33 31.24
CA TRP A 112 -26.27 -16.80 32.62
C TRP A 112 -25.52 -15.86 33.56
#